data_AF-A0ABD7V2U0-F1
#
_entry.id   AF-A0ABD7V2U0-F1
#
_cell.length_a   1.000
_cell.length_b   1.000
_cell.length_c   1.000
_cell.angle_alpha   90.00
_cell.angle_beta   90.00
_cell.angle_gamma   90.00
#
_symmetry.space_group_name_H-M   'P 1'
#
loop_
_entity.id
_entity.type
_entity.pdbx_description
1 polymer ?
#
loop_
_entity_poly.entity_id
_entity_poly.type
_entity_poly.pdbx_seq_one_letter_code
_entity_poly.pdbx_strand_id
1 'polypeptide(L)'
;MTENRVLHVIQHAILTCEDGVWTGRYGGEDWSVIAGSHDEVLEQMVETLHRLGDDDEHRWRIISLAEAVAAGERTEEGFEARFIDRESYENRVIEAMESQFEEE
;
A
#
# COMPACT_ATOMS: atom_id res chain seq x y z
N MET A 1 -25.97 -15.61 2.59
CA MET A 1 -24.93 -15.51 3.64
C MET A 1 -23.79 -14.76 3.01
N THR A 2 -23.89 -13.43 2.96
CA THR A 2 -22.96 -12.60 2.21
C THR A 2 -21.76 -12.32 3.10
N GLU A 3 -20.74 -13.13 2.86
CA GLU A 3 -19.32 -13.02 3.20
C GLU A 3 -18.92 -11.89 4.15
N ASN A 4 -18.67 -12.27 5.42
CA ASN A 4 -18.01 -11.46 6.44
C ASN A 4 -16.50 -11.32 6.16
N ARG A 5 -16.14 -10.93 4.92
CA ARG A 5 -14.77 -10.86 4.43
C ARG A 5 -14.45 -9.45 3.96
N VAL A 6 -13.27 -8.97 4.33
CA VAL A 6 -12.71 -7.68 3.95
C VAL A 6 -11.52 -7.93 3.04
N LEU A 7 -11.42 -7.15 1.96
CA LEU A 7 -10.24 -7.15 1.10
C LEU A 7 -9.12 -6.40 1.82
N HIS A 8 -8.08 -7.12 2.20
CA HIS A 8 -6.90 -6.56 2.86
C HIS A 8 -5.75 -6.48 1.86
N VAL A 9 -5.16 -5.29 1.75
CA VAL A 9 -4.08 -4.96 0.83
C VAL A 9 -2.85 -4.56 1.63
N ILE A 10 -1.68 -5.05 1.23
CA ILE A 10 -0.38 -4.63 1.72
C ILE A 10 0.43 -4.13 0.53
N GLN A 11 0.85 -2.87 0.59
CA GLN A 11 1.74 -2.26 -0.40
C GLN A 11 3.11 -2.05 0.22
N HIS A 12 4.13 -2.73 -0.32
CA HIS A 12 5.52 -2.57 0.08
C HIS A 12 6.16 -1.43 -0.70
N ALA A 13 7.01 -0.65 -0.03
CA ALA A 13 7.85 0.34 -0.70
C ALA A 13 8.95 -0.37 -1.51
N ILE A 14 9.11 0.06 -2.76
CA ILE A 14 10.16 -0.40 -3.68
C ILE A 14 11.05 0.81 -3.96
N LEU A 15 12.32 0.69 -3.59
CA LEU A 15 13.31 1.76 -3.68
C LEU A 15 14.51 1.28 -4.49
N THR A 16 14.94 2.11 -5.43
CA THR A 16 16.15 1.88 -6.24
C THR A 16 17.03 3.11 -6.22
N CYS A 17 18.35 2.92 -6.28
CA CYS A 17 19.34 3.99 -6.35
C CYS A 17 20.26 3.76 -7.54
N GLU A 18 20.27 4.70 -8.48
CA GLU A 18 21.11 4.68 -9.67
C GLU A 18 21.84 6.02 -9.77
N ASP A 19 23.17 5.99 -9.84
CA ASP A 19 24.04 7.20 -9.93
C ASP A 19 23.75 8.27 -8.86
N GLY A 20 23.36 7.84 -7.65
CA GLY A 20 23.02 8.74 -6.54
C GLY A 20 21.62 9.36 -6.61
N VAL A 21 20.82 8.97 -7.61
CA VAL A 21 19.41 9.35 -7.75
C VAL A 21 18.55 8.23 -7.19
N TRP A 22 17.68 8.56 -6.25
CA TRP A 22 16.74 7.64 -5.64
C TRP A 22 15.40 7.66 -6.39
N THR A 23 14.86 6.49 -6.70
CA THR A 23 13.51 6.32 -7.23
C THR A 23 12.70 5.45 -6.29
N GLY A 24 11.47 5.85 -5.98
CA GLY A 24 10.60 5.16 -5.04
C GLY A 24 9.17 5.03 -5.55
N ARG A 25 8.54 3.89 -5.30
CA ARG A 25 7.11 3.66 -5.52
C ARG A 25 6.56 2.66 -4.50
N TYR A 26 5.26 2.69 -4.25
CA TYR A 26 4.61 1.56 -3.58
C TYR A 26 4.23 0.50 -4.61
N GLY A 27 4.25 -0.77 -4.21
CA GLY A 27 3.76 -1.86 -5.06
C GLY A 27 2.33 -1.59 -5.52
N GLY A 28 2.01 -2.03 -6.76
CA GLY A 28 0.72 -1.76 -7.40
C GLY A 28 0.51 -0.32 -7.88
N GLU A 29 1.40 0.61 -7.56
CA GLU A 29 1.33 1.98 -8.07
C GLU A 29 1.88 2.10 -9.49
N ASP A 30 1.25 2.96 -10.29
CA ASP A 30 1.66 3.35 -11.63
C ASP A 30 2.44 4.69 -11.66
N TRP A 31 2.67 5.27 -10.48
CA TRP A 31 3.53 6.42 -10.28
C TRP A 31 4.80 6.02 -9.53
N SER A 32 5.80 6.87 -9.66
CA SER A 32 7.05 6.82 -8.89
C SER A 32 7.51 8.25 -8.62
N VAL A 33 8.25 8.44 -7.53
CA VAL A 33 8.90 9.71 -7.20
C VAL A 33 10.41 9.56 -7.32
N ILE A 34 11.11 10.67 -7.55
CA ILE A 34 12.55 10.72 -7.75
C ILE A 34 13.14 11.81 -6.86
N ALA A 35 14.21 11.51 -6.15
CA ALA A 35 14.86 12.44 -5.23
C ALA A 35 16.38 12.28 -5.17
N GLY A 36 17.06 13.28 -4.60
CA GLY A 36 18.52 13.28 -4.45
C GLY A 36 19.01 12.49 -3.24
N SER A 37 18.10 12.05 -2.37
CA SER A 37 18.42 11.29 -1.16
C SER A 37 17.34 10.27 -0.83
N HIS A 38 17.71 9.30 0.00
CA HIS A 38 16.82 8.26 0.48
C HIS A 38 15.65 8.82 1.31
N ASP A 39 15.92 9.78 2.19
CA ASP A 39 14.88 10.32 3.08
C ASP A 39 13.90 11.21 2.31
N GLU A 40 14.40 11.97 1.33
CA GLU A 40 13.57 12.81 0.46
C GLU A 40 12.67 11.96 -0.45
N VAL A 41 13.15 10.82 -0.97
CA VAL A 41 12.29 9.93 -1.78
C VAL A 41 11.17 9.33 -0.93
N LEU A 42 11.45 8.97 0.33
CA LEU A 42 10.45 8.46 1.26
C LEU A 42 9.39 9.51 1.61
N GLU A 43 9.82 10.73 1.93
CA GLU A 43 8.92 11.86 2.22
C GLU A 43 7.99 12.12 1.03
N GLN A 44 8.54 12.20 -0.19
CA GLN A 44 7.74 12.40 -1.41
C GLN A 44 6.78 11.24 -1.69
N MET A 45 7.15 10.00 -1.37
CA MET A 45 6.25 8.84 -1.50
C MET A 45 5.04 8.98 -0.57
N VAL A 46 5.27 9.35 0.69
CA VAL A 46 4.20 9.55 1.68
C VAL A 46 3.29 10.72 1.29
N GLU A 47 3.86 11.84 0.88
CA GLU A 47 3.10 13.00 0.40
C GLU A 47 2.26 12.67 -0.83
N THR A 48 2.82 11.91 -1.78
CA THR A 48 2.10 11.49 -2.98
C THR A 48 0.93 10.58 -2.62
N LEU A 49 1.13 9.63 -1.70
CA LEU A 49 0.07 8.76 -1.22
C LEU A 49 -1.05 9.54 -0.52
N HIS A 50 -0.70 10.49 0.36
CA HIS A 50 -1.69 11.35 1.02
C HIS A 50 -2.49 12.19 0.02
N ARG A 51 -1.84 12.73 -1.02
CA ARG A 51 -2.50 13.49 -2.08
C ARG A 51 -3.50 12.65 -2.88
N LEU A 52 -3.22 11.36 -3.04
CA LEU A 52 -4.07 10.40 -3.76
C LEU A 52 -5.14 9.75 -2.87
N GLY A 53 -5.11 9.94 -1.55
CA GLY A 53 -6.03 9.28 -0.62
C GLY A 53 -7.52 9.52 -0.91
N ASP A 54 -7.85 10.67 -1.49
CA ASP A 54 -9.22 11.05 -1.87
C ASP A 54 -9.51 10.86 -3.38
N ASP A 55 -8.55 10.34 -4.16
CA ASP A 55 -8.71 10.11 -5.60
C ASP A 55 -9.53 8.82 -5.84
N ASP A 56 -10.76 8.99 -6.33
CA ASP A 56 -11.68 7.89 -6.62
C ASP A 56 -11.12 6.96 -7.72
N GLU A 57 -10.43 7.49 -8.73
CA GLU A 57 -9.87 6.69 -9.83
C GLU A 57 -8.71 5.83 -9.32
N HIS A 58 -7.82 6.42 -8.52
CA HIS A 58 -6.75 5.71 -7.83
C HIS A 58 -7.30 4.57 -6.97
N ARG A 59 -8.32 4.85 -6.16
CA ARG A 59 -8.95 3.86 -5.27
C ARG A 59 -9.58 2.71 -6.05
N TRP A 60 -10.35 2.99 -7.10
CA TRP A 60 -10.95 1.95 -7.94
C TRP A 60 -9.91 1.06 -8.60
N ARG A 61 -8.80 1.65 -9.07
CA ARG A 61 -7.69 0.91 -9.67
C ARG A 61 -7.03 -0.03 -8.66
N ILE A 62 -6.76 0.45 -7.44
CA ILE A 62 -6.16 -0.36 -6.37
C ILE A 62 -7.10 -1.51 -5.95
N ILE A 63 -8.40 -1.26 -5.81
CA ILE A 63 -9.39 -2.31 -5.48
C ILE A 63 -9.41 -3.37 -6.59
N SER A 64 -9.50 -2.96 -7.85
CA SER A 64 -9.53 -3.89 -8.99
C SER A 64 -8.27 -4.76 -9.06
N LEU A 65 -7.10 -4.17 -8.81
CA LEU A 65 -5.84 -4.89 -8.73
C LEU A 65 -5.84 -5.88 -7.56
N ALA A 66 -6.30 -5.45 -6.38
CA ALA A 66 -6.39 -6.27 -5.19
C ALA A 66 -7.30 -7.48 -5.35
N GLU A 67 -8.45 -7.34 -6.02
CA GLU A 67 -9.34 -8.46 -6.31
C GLU A 67 -8.65 -9.50 -7.21
N ALA A 68 -8.00 -9.05 -8.29
CA ALA A 68 -7.29 -9.95 -9.21
C ALA A 68 -6.11 -10.67 -8.52
N VAL A 69 -5.36 -9.98 -7.65
CA VAL A 69 -4.27 -10.58 -6.87
C VAL A 69 -4.81 -11.56 -5.83
N ALA A 70 -5.88 -11.22 -5.12
CA ALA A 70 -6.50 -12.09 -4.13
C ALA A 70 -7.12 -13.36 -4.77
N ALA A 71 -7.60 -13.26 -6.01
CA ALA A 71 -8.08 -14.40 -6.80
C ALA A 71 -6.94 -15.26 -7.38
N GLY A 72 -5.68 -14.80 -7.30
CA GLY A 72 -4.52 -15.48 -7.90
C GLY A 72 -4.45 -15.33 -9.42
N GLU A 73 -5.19 -14.40 -10.01
CA GLU A 73 -5.25 -14.15 -11.46
C GLU A 73 -4.10 -13.26 -11.92
N ARG A 74 -3.51 -12.48 -11.00
CA ARG A 74 -2.40 -11.58 -11.25
C ARG A 74 -1.40 -11.63 -10.10
N THR A 75 -0.12 -11.43 -10.42
CA THR A 75 0.93 -11.11 -9.45
C THR A 75 1.45 -9.71 -9.73
N GLU A 76 1.72 -8.95 -8.69
CA GLU A 76 2.23 -7.59 -8.81
C GLU A 76 3.35 -7.37 -7.77
N GLU A 77 4.44 -6.74 -8.19
CA GLU A 77 5.61 -6.56 -7.35
C GLU A 77 5.28 -5.67 -6.14
N GLY A 78 5.69 -6.11 -4.95
CA GLY A 78 5.47 -5.36 -3.71
C GLY A 78 3.99 -5.18 -3.36
N PHE A 79 3.07 -5.93 -3.96
CA PHE A 79 1.64 -5.78 -3.76
C PHE A 79 1.01 -7.13 -3.41
N GLU A 80 0.46 -7.22 -2.21
CA GLU A 80 -0.22 -8.41 -1.71
C GLU A 80 -1.68 -8.08 -1.40
N ALA A 81 -2.59 -8.97 -1.81
CA ALA A 81 -4.00 -8.84 -1.49
C ALA A 81 -4.60 -10.19 -1.11
N ARG A 82 -5.49 -10.17 -0.12
CA ARG A 82 -6.23 -11.34 0.34
C ARG A 82 -7.55 -10.94 0.99
N PHE A 83 -8.54 -11.81 0.87
CA PHE A 83 -9.75 -11.71 1.69
C PHE A 83 -9.47 -12.26 3.08
N ILE A 84 -9.63 -11.42 4.10
CA ILE A 84 -9.59 -11.81 5.52
C ILE A 84 -10.97 -11.69 6.11
N ASP A 85 -11.26 -12.41 7.20
CA ASP A 85 -12.50 -12.19 7.92
C ASP A 85 -12.50 -10.83 8.64
N ARG A 86 -13.70 -10.34 8.96
CA ARG A 86 -13.88 -9.02 9.57
C ARG A 86 -13.24 -8.90 10.96
N GLU A 87 -13.28 -9.96 11.76
CA GLU A 87 -12.71 -9.98 13.12
C GLU A 87 -11.17 -9.85 13.05
N SER A 88 -10.54 -10.57 12.13
CA SER A 88 -9.10 -10.44 11.83
C SER A 88 -8.72 -9.04 11.35
N TYR A 89 -9.57 -8.38 10.57
CA TYR A 89 -9.35 -6.99 10.17
C TYR A 89 -9.39 -6.04 11.36
N GLU A 90 -10.42 -6.16 12.21
CA GLU A 90 -10.60 -5.29 13.37
C GLU A 90 -9.46 -5.45 14.39
N ASN A 91 -9.03 -6.69 14.67
CA ASN A 91 -7.87 -6.95 15.53
C ASN A 91 -6.59 -6.30 14.98
N ARG A 92 -6.34 -6.39 13.67
CA ARG A 92 -5.17 -5.75 13.05
C ARG A 92 -5.20 -4.23 13.12
N VAL A 93 -6.38 -3.63 13.00
CA VAL A 93 -6.54 -2.18 13.17
C VAL A 93 -6.24 -1.79 14.61
N ILE A 94 -6.72 -2.56 15.59
CA ILE A 94 -6.42 -2.33 17.01
C ILE A 94 -4.91 -2.46 17.27
N GLU A 95 -4.26 -3.53 16.80
CA GLU A 95 -2.81 -3.72 16.94
C GLU A 95 -2.01 -2.56 16.32
N ALA A 96 -2.43 -2.07 15.15
CA ALA A 96 -1.79 -0.93 14.50
C ALA A 96 -1.97 0.38 15.28
N MET A 97 -3.15 0.60 15.87
CA MET A 97 -3.41 1.75 16.73
C MET A 97 -2.60 1.65 18.03
N GLU A 98 -2.54 0.49 18.68
CA GLU A 98 -1.76 0.25 19.90
C GLU A 98 -0.27 0.45 19.66
N SER A 99 0.27 -0.04 18.54
CA SER A 99 1.68 0.16 18.16
C SER A 99 2.04 1.64 18.00
N GLN A 100 1.10 2.48 17.56
CA GLN A 100 1.30 3.93 17.46
C GLN A 100 1.33 4.62 18.84
N PHE A 101 0.72 4.02 19.86
CA PHE A 101 0.74 4.55 21.24
C PHE A 101 1.91 4.02 22.08
N GLU A 102 2.54 2.92 21.69
CA GLU A 102 3.75 2.38 22.35
C GLU A 102 5.05 3.07 21.91
N GLU A 103 5.02 3.91 20.87
CA GLU A 103 6.15 4.72 20.39
C GLU A 103 6.27 6.11 21.08
N GLU A 104 5.49 6.42 22.13
CA GLU A 104 5.68 7.58 23.02
C GLU A 104 6.46 7.24 24.31
#